data_AF-A0A7C7AQM8-F1
#
_entry.id   AF-A0A7C7AQM8-F1
#
_cell.length_a   1.000
_cell.length_b   1.000
_cell.length_c   1.000
_cell.angle_alpha   90.00
_cell.angle_beta   90.00
_cell.angle_gamma   90.00
#
_symmetry.space_group_name_H-M   'P 1'
#
loop_
_entity.id
_entity.type
_entity.pdbx_description
1 polymer ?
#
loop_
_entity_poly.entity_id
_entity_poly.type
_entity_poly.pdbx_seq_one_letter_code
_entity_poly.pdbx_strand_id
1 'polypeptide(L)'
;MNSGRFLTSNSKVKGILLSVISLLLSLVLIVFVSYSWFCYRDTGQLSTSALTIDADSGLSLNFGDDYSGKLDINNHINVNDFKLSEASSVDGRNIYFPTTGTGTNTGTNDMIFREGTANDVNTRYLSLDFSLRAAAGEADVFLDAGKTYAVLTSGVTANSIRMAFNFNDGTAPIVVSPGLLLQYERTSNAISYISTQGRANCVTQTSQSIYNYIRGNGVLCHLDVGEVKNVTLTVWLEGTDEEFSDMYANNNFNINVKFTSTWDNVIEYRFVDDTAQTDQNSPPVNWLTADNAKILIYDKTNKLYYPMTQSASYSADHTWIAYVPEAVSDFQFNRYDPLDQTICWNYWTPDMTNIESRKTSDLANRTYYATHGSTNTNDTKGPCVGYWKNDGYPEVTVYFTNNKAWSGNIYIYYYDSIYKTNNKLVGWHGDNMSYAGTNTYGESYYGFTIPRDSKFIISCNDKQTVDINLSDYYGTIGSNNKLGIYLSDAMDGSGHYYVTPWVEQPQ
;
A
#
# COMPACT_ATOMS: atom_id res chain seq x y z
N MET A 1 71.37 11.32 83.82
CA MET A 1 69.93 11.33 83.49
C MET A 1 69.66 12.45 82.51
N ASN A 2 69.36 12.11 81.26
CA ASN A 2 68.53 12.93 80.36
C ASN A 2 68.16 12.05 79.16
N SER A 3 66.91 11.59 79.13
CA SER A 3 66.36 10.83 78.02
C SER A 3 64.83 11.02 77.94
N GLY A 4 64.37 11.43 76.76
CA GLY A 4 62.97 11.33 76.31
C GLY A 4 62.07 12.50 76.73
N ARG A 5 61.18 13.03 75.90
CA ARG A 5 60.59 12.49 74.66
C ARG A 5 60.06 13.64 73.79
N PHE A 6 60.30 13.49 72.49
CA PHE A 6 59.74 14.27 71.39
C PHE A 6 58.33 13.74 71.00
N LEU A 7 57.54 14.61 70.35
CA LEU A 7 56.33 14.37 69.53
C LEU A 7 54.94 14.46 70.21
N THR A 8 54.41 15.68 70.27
CA THR A 8 52.95 15.95 70.31
C THR A 8 52.58 17.12 69.38
N SER A 9 52.48 16.89 68.07
CA SER A 9 51.81 17.86 67.16
C SER A 9 51.00 17.24 66.01
N ASN A 10 51.00 15.91 65.85
CA ASN A 10 50.44 15.25 64.65
C ASN A 10 48.96 14.84 64.73
N SER A 11 48.31 14.84 65.90
CA SER A 11 46.92 14.35 66.04
C SER A 11 45.87 15.40 65.70
N LYS A 12 46.07 16.67 66.11
CA LYS A 12 45.13 17.77 65.81
C LYS A 12 45.09 18.12 64.32
N VAL A 13 46.25 18.12 63.65
CA VAL A 13 46.33 18.40 62.20
C VAL A 13 45.64 17.31 61.39
N LYS A 14 45.81 16.03 61.75
CA LYS A 14 45.10 14.90 61.10
C LYS A 14 43.59 14.97 61.30
N GLY A 15 43.12 15.34 62.50
CA GLY A 15 41.69 15.52 62.77
C GLY A 15 41.05 16.60 61.91
N ILE A 16 41.72 17.76 61.78
CA ILE A 16 41.24 18.86 60.92
C ILE A 16 41.25 18.44 59.44
N LEU A 17 42.31 17.75 58.99
CA LEU A 17 42.41 17.30 57.59
C LEU A 17 41.32 16.29 57.23
N LEU A 18 40.99 15.35 58.12
CA LEU A 18 39.90 14.40 57.91
C LEU A 18 38.53 15.10 57.85
N SER A 19 38.29 16.11 58.69
CA SER A 19 37.05 16.89 58.64
C SER A 19 36.92 17.68 57.33
N VAL A 20 38.01 18.26 56.84
CA VAL A 20 38.01 19.00 55.55
C VAL A 20 37.76 18.04 54.37
N ILE A 21 38.40 16.87 54.36
CA ILE A 21 38.20 15.87 53.30
C ILE A 21 36.75 15.35 53.32
N SER A 22 36.20 15.07 54.51
CA SER A 22 34.80 14.63 54.64
C SER A 22 33.83 15.70 54.16
N LEU A 23 34.08 16.98 54.46
CA LEU A 23 33.26 18.09 54.00
C LEU A 23 33.30 18.22 52.47
N LEU A 24 34.49 18.07 51.87
CA LEU A 24 34.66 18.13 50.42
C LEU A 24 33.91 16.98 49.72
N LEU A 25 33.98 15.76 50.28
CA LEU A 25 33.29 14.60 49.74
C LEU A 25 31.76 14.77 49.80
N SER A 26 31.25 15.30 50.92
CA SER A 26 29.82 15.59 51.07
C SER A 26 29.36 16.67 50.08
N LEU A 27 30.18 17.69 49.81
CA LEU A 27 29.85 18.74 48.84
C LEU A 27 29.77 18.18 47.41
N VAL A 28 30.73 17.33 47.02
CA VAL A 28 30.73 16.66 45.71
C VAL A 28 29.51 15.75 45.57
N LEU A 29 29.15 15.01 46.63
CA LEU A 29 27.94 14.17 46.63
C LEU A 29 26.66 15.00 46.44
N ILE A 30 26.54 16.14 47.11
CA ILE A 30 25.39 17.04 46.97
C ILE A 30 25.31 17.58 45.53
N VAL A 31 26.43 17.97 44.92
CA VAL A 31 26.47 18.43 43.52
C VAL A 31 26.08 17.31 42.55
N PHE A 32 26.57 16.09 42.74
CA PHE A 32 26.19 14.95 41.90
C PHE A 32 24.70 14.60 42.04
N VAL A 33 24.17 14.56 43.26
CA VAL A 33 22.75 14.23 43.52
C VAL A 33 21.84 15.35 42.98
N SER A 34 22.22 16.61 43.12
CA SER A 34 21.46 17.73 42.54
C SER A 34 21.54 17.75 41.01
N TYR A 35 22.70 17.49 40.41
CA TYR A 35 22.84 17.33 38.96
C TYR A 35 21.97 16.19 38.42
N SER A 36 21.96 15.03 39.09
CA SER A 36 21.05 13.92 38.75
C SER A 36 19.56 14.30 38.88
N TRP A 37 19.20 15.14 39.85
CA TRP A 37 17.82 15.60 40.03
C TRP A 37 17.38 16.62 38.97
N PHE A 38 18.27 17.54 38.56
CA PHE A 38 17.99 18.50 37.49
C PHE A 38 17.99 17.85 36.10
N CYS A 39 18.82 16.84 35.84
CA CYS A 39 18.78 16.09 34.58
C CYS A 39 17.55 15.18 34.45
N TYR A 40 16.87 14.83 35.56
CA TYR A 40 15.67 13.99 35.53
C TYR A 40 14.35 14.79 35.40
N ARG A 41 14.40 16.13 35.45
CA ARG A 41 13.17 16.95 35.57
C ARG A 41 13.04 18.10 34.58
N ASP A 42 13.45 17.87 33.33
CA ASP A 42 13.04 18.69 32.18
C ASP A 42 12.26 17.86 31.16
N THR A 43 11.13 17.30 31.59
CA THR A 43 9.97 17.06 30.72
C THR A 43 8.76 17.65 31.42
N GLY A 44 8.31 18.81 30.96
CA GLY A 44 7.06 19.39 31.43
C GLY A 44 5.91 18.45 31.09
N GLN A 45 5.40 17.70 32.07
CA GLN A 45 4.15 16.96 31.90
C GLN A 45 2.98 17.95 31.92
N LEU A 46 2.39 18.16 30.75
CA LEU A 46 1.06 18.73 30.63
C LEU A 46 0.05 17.68 31.11
N SER A 47 -0.53 17.89 32.29
CA SER A 47 -1.68 17.11 32.76
C SER A 47 -2.92 17.58 32.00
N THR A 48 -3.26 16.91 30.90
CA THR A 48 -4.52 17.14 30.20
C THR A 48 -5.59 16.23 30.76
N SER A 49 -6.41 16.79 31.65
CA SER A 49 -7.72 16.21 31.95
C SER A 49 -8.56 16.24 30.66
N ALA A 50 -8.96 15.06 30.18
CA ALA A 50 -9.86 14.83 29.05
C ALA A 50 -9.53 15.62 27.76
N LEU A 51 -8.37 15.32 27.16
CA LEU A 51 -8.13 15.61 25.74
C LEU A 51 -8.29 14.30 24.95
N THR A 52 -9.43 14.13 24.27
CA THR A 52 -9.60 13.10 23.25
C THR A 52 -8.98 13.62 21.96
N ILE A 53 -7.84 13.08 21.55
CA ILE A 53 -7.28 13.32 20.22
C ILE A 53 -7.65 12.10 19.37
N ASP A 54 -8.59 12.25 18.46
CA ASP A 54 -8.85 11.25 17.42
C ASP A 54 -7.69 11.31 16.43
N ALA A 55 -6.86 10.27 16.41
CA ALA A 55 -5.84 10.11 15.39
C ALA A 55 -6.50 9.72 14.05
N ASP A 56 -6.16 10.44 12.98
CA ASP A 56 -6.70 10.28 11.60
C ASP A 56 -6.55 8.86 11.01
N SER A 57 -5.84 7.98 11.71
CA SER A 57 -5.54 6.61 11.28
C SER A 57 -5.98 5.52 12.27
N GLY A 58 -6.79 5.87 13.28
CA GLY A 58 -7.35 4.92 14.25
C GLY A 58 -6.33 4.26 15.20
N LEU A 59 -5.07 4.70 15.16
CA LEU A 59 -3.96 4.21 15.98
C LEU A 59 -3.32 5.35 16.77
N SER A 60 -2.59 5.01 17.82
CA SER A 60 -1.70 5.93 18.52
C SER A 60 -0.32 5.31 18.68
N LEU A 61 0.72 6.09 18.37
CA LEU A 61 2.11 5.68 18.46
C LEU A 61 2.81 6.49 19.55
N ASN A 62 3.45 5.79 20.49
CA ASN A 62 4.13 6.41 21.62
C ASN A 62 5.60 6.00 21.66
N PHE A 63 6.50 6.98 21.76
CA PHE A 63 7.92 6.76 22.00
C PHE A 63 8.21 6.94 23.51
N GLY A 64 8.26 5.83 24.26
CA GLY A 64 8.63 5.79 25.68
C GLY A 64 7.82 4.78 26.52
N ASP A 65 8.40 4.35 27.64
CA ASP A 65 7.91 3.26 28.50
C ASP A 65 6.59 3.57 29.22
N ASP A 66 6.34 4.87 29.44
CA ASP A 66 5.10 5.40 30.02
C ASP A 66 4.46 6.32 28.98
N TYR A 67 3.12 6.31 28.87
CA TYR A 67 2.29 7.22 28.04
C TYR A 67 2.50 8.74 28.28
N SER A 68 3.57 9.11 28.98
CA SER A 68 4.17 10.44 29.09
C SER A 68 5.23 10.77 28.03
N GLY A 69 5.57 9.84 27.13
CA GLY A 69 6.42 10.07 25.96
C GLY A 69 5.77 10.98 24.90
N LYS A 70 6.55 11.42 23.89
CA LYS A 70 5.99 12.17 22.75
C LYS A 70 4.98 11.26 22.03
N LEU A 71 3.69 11.53 22.23
CA LEU A 71 2.60 10.92 21.47
C LEU A 71 2.63 11.45 20.04
N ASP A 72 2.93 10.59 19.07
CA ASP A 72 2.76 10.93 17.66
C ASP A 72 1.39 10.47 17.19
N ILE A 73 0.48 11.44 17.05
CA ILE A 73 -0.90 11.23 16.60
C ILE A 73 -1.01 11.04 15.08
N ASN A 74 0.08 11.24 14.33
CA ASN A 74 0.15 10.96 12.90
C ASN A 74 0.67 9.53 12.62
N ASN A 75 1.02 8.77 13.66
CA ASN A 75 1.56 7.41 13.59
C ASN A 75 2.75 7.28 12.64
N HIS A 76 3.64 8.28 12.71
CA HIS A 76 4.67 8.53 11.72
C HIS A 76 6.06 8.44 12.36
N ILE A 77 6.88 7.50 11.90
CA ILE A 77 8.31 7.46 12.20
C ILE A 77 9.04 8.20 11.09
N ASN A 78 9.77 9.25 11.45
CA ASN A 78 10.60 10.00 10.51
C ASN A 78 12.01 10.15 11.07
N VAL A 79 12.97 9.45 10.45
CA VAL A 79 14.40 9.52 10.77
C VAL A 79 15.11 10.02 9.53
N ASN A 80 15.80 11.15 9.63
CA ASN A 80 16.53 11.75 8.52
C ASN A 80 18.04 11.72 8.77
N ASP A 81 18.80 11.70 7.67
CA ASP A 81 20.26 11.81 7.64
C ASP A 81 20.99 10.81 8.55
N PHE A 82 20.44 9.60 8.75
CA PHE A 82 21.10 8.56 9.52
C PHE A 82 22.09 7.77 8.64
N LYS A 83 23.09 7.16 9.26
CA LYS A 83 24.11 6.38 8.55
C LYS A 83 24.02 4.91 8.92
N LEU A 84 24.11 4.06 7.90
CA LEU A 84 24.26 2.62 8.08
C LEU A 84 25.70 2.21 7.81
N SER A 85 26.22 1.37 8.69
CA SER A 85 27.43 0.59 8.44
C SER A 85 27.03 -0.80 7.94
N GLU A 86 27.94 -1.44 7.23
CA GLU A 86 27.83 -2.87 6.95
C GLU A 86 27.62 -3.66 8.25
N ALA A 87 26.57 -4.47 8.27
CA ALA A 87 26.22 -5.32 9.38
C ALA A 87 25.56 -6.61 8.87
N SER A 88 25.36 -7.58 9.73
CA SER A 88 24.52 -8.75 9.42
C SER A 88 23.66 -9.11 10.60
N SER A 89 22.43 -9.52 10.32
CA SER A 89 21.49 -10.02 11.32
C SER A 89 20.44 -10.92 10.70
N VAL A 90 20.03 -11.96 11.43
CA VAL A 90 18.92 -12.82 11.01
C VAL A 90 17.58 -12.09 11.12
N ASP A 91 17.40 -11.26 12.14
CA ASP A 91 16.08 -10.75 12.51
C ASP A 91 16.09 -9.37 13.19
N GLY A 92 17.24 -8.69 13.21
CA GLY A 92 17.39 -7.37 13.81
C GLY A 92 17.52 -7.36 15.32
N ARG A 93 17.52 -8.51 16.02
CA ARG A 93 17.73 -8.57 17.48
C ARG A 93 19.21 -8.54 17.85
N ASN A 94 20.02 -9.34 17.16
CA ASN A 94 21.48 -9.36 17.32
C ASN A 94 22.13 -8.85 16.05
N ILE A 95 22.89 -7.76 16.14
CA ILE A 95 23.57 -7.15 15.00
C ILE A 95 25.06 -7.46 15.08
N TYR A 96 25.64 -7.96 13.99
CA TYR A 96 27.06 -8.29 13.90
C TYR A 96 27.78 -7.37 12.92
N PHE A 97 28.95 -6.88 13.32
CA PHE A 97 29.77 -5.98 12.50
C PHE A 97 31.10 -6.64 12.14
N PRO A 98 31.56 -6.55 10.88
CA PRO A 98 32.89 -7.01 10.53
C PRO A 98 33.96 -6.21 11.28
N THR A 99 35.00 -6.88 11.74
CA THR A 99 36.16 -6.26 12.41
C THR A 99 37.31 -6.00 11.43
N THR A 100 37.34 -6.72 10.31
CA THR A 100 38.34 -6.61 9.25
C THR A 100 37.70 -6.91 7.89
N GLY A 101 38.05 -6.13 6.86
CA GLY A 101 37.51 -6.27 5.51
C GLY A 101 36.14 -5.61 5.34
N THR A 102 35.71 -5.47 4.08
CA THR A 102 34.30 -5.25 3.72
C THR A 102 33.72 -6.57 3.22
N GLY A 103 32.43 -6.80 3.44
CA GLY A 103 31.69 -8.01 3.09
C GLY A 103 31.54 -8.18 1.59
N THR A 104 32.65 -8.38 0.86
CA THR A 104 32.57 -8.88 -0.51
C THR A 104 32.17 -10.34 -0.46
N ASN A 105 31.12 -10.71 -1.22
CA ASN A 105 30.38 -11.99 -1.28
C ASN A 105 31.18 -13.29 -1.54
N THR A 106 32.47 -13.34 -1.23
CA THR A 106 33.32 -14.52 -1.45
C THR A 106 33.87 -15.15 -0.17
N GLY A 107 33.36 -14.82 1.03
CA GLY A 107 33.63 -15.64 2.21
C GLY A 107 33.32 -15.02 3.58
N THR A 108 32.03 -14.90 3.96
CA THR A 108 31.62 -14.51 5.34
C THR A 108 32.24 -15.43 6.41
N ASN A 109 32.55 -16.68 6.07
CA ASN A 109 33.16 -17.66 6.98
C ASN A 109 34.63 -17.35 7.34
N ASP A 110 35.33 -16.56 6.52
CA ASP A 110 36.73 -16.17 6.73
C ASP A 110 36.88 -14.81 7.42
N MET A 111 35.77 -14.05 7.51
CA MET A 111 35.71 -12.77 8.18
C MET A 111 35.51 -12.94 9.70
N ILE A 112 36.09 -12.01 10.45
CA ILE A 112 35.93 -11.93 11.91
C ILE A 112 34.95 -10.82 12.23
N PHE A 113 33.94 -11.15 13.03
CA PHE A 113 32.87 -10.26 13.44
C PHE A 113 32.92 -10.01 14.93
N ARG A 114 32.32 -8.90 15.33
CA ARG A 114 31.97 -8.61 16.72
C ARG A 114 30.47 -8.40 16.81
N GLU A 115 29.92 -8.69 17.98
CA GLU A 115 28.57 -8.29 18.32
C GLU A 115 28.49 -6.75 18.44
N GLY A 116 27.33 -6.22 18.08
CA GLY A 116 26.98 -4.83 18.28
C GLY A 116 26.97 -4.47 19.76
N THR A 117 27.30 -3.22 20.05
CA THR A 117 27.29 -2.64 21.39
C THR A 117 26.28 -1.51 21.45
N ALA A 118 25.96 -1.03 22.65
CA ALA A 118 25.09 0.12 22.83
C ALA A 118 25.59 1.38 22.07
N ASN A 119 26.90 1.51 21.85
CA ASN A 119 27.48 2.63 21.09
C ASN A 119 27.24 2.53 19.57
N ASP A 120 26.83 1.37 19.06
CA ASP A 120 26.54 1.17 17.64
C ASP A 120 25.08 1.52 17.31
N VAL A 121 24.18 1.48 18.30
CA VAL A 121 22.76 1.81 18.15
C VAL A 121 22.61 3.26 17.69
N ASN A 122 21.77 3.49 16.69
CA ASN A 122 21.46 4.79 16.07
C ASN A 122 22.69 5.54 15.53
N THR A 123 23.82 4.85 15.42
CA THR A 123 25.09 5.37 14.87
C THR A 123 25.56 4.54 13.68
N ARG A 124 25.38 3.22 13.75
CA ARG A 124 25.75 2.25 12.71
C ARG A 124 24.57 1.45 12.16
N TYR A 125 23.50 1.36 12.93
CA TYR A 125 22.21 0.78 12.57
C TYR A 125 21.12 1.56 13.30
N LEU A 126 19.88 1.52 12.82
CA LEU A 126 18.74 2.14 13.52
C LEU A 126 18.08 1.11 14.43
N SER A 127 17.77 1.49 15.67
CA SER A 127 16.85 0.78 16.56
C SER A 127 15.93 1.78 17.24
N LEU A 128 14.62 1.58 17.10
CA LEU A 128 13.60 2.43 17.66
C LEU A 128 12.54 1.59 18.38
N ASP A 129 12.31 1.91 19.65
CA ASP A 129 11.23 1.33 20.43
C ASP A 129 10.04 2.28 20.46
N PHE A 130 8.85 1.73 20.22
CA PHE A 130 7.59 2.45 20.32
C PHE A 130 6.45 1.50 20.70
N SER A 131 5.33 2.07 21.13
CA SER A 131 4.12 1.29 21.42
C SER A 131 3.01 1.68 20.46
N LEU A 132 2.28 0.68 19.96
CA LEU A 132 1.07 0.82 19.16
C LEU A 132 -0.15 0.53 20.02
N ARG A 133 -1.19 1.35 19.87
CA ARG A 133 -2.49 1.13 20.51
C ARG A 133 -3.63 1.54 19.58
N ALA A 134 -4.68 0.73 19.53
CA ALA A 134 -5.92 1.07 18.84
C ALA A 134 -6.65 2.20 19.57
N ALA A 135 -7.11 3.21 18.82
CA ALA A 135 -7.85 4.34 19.38
C ALA A 135 -9.26 3.93 19.83
N ALA A 136 -9.92 3.03 19.10
CA ALA A 136 -11.23 2.49 19.42
C ALA A 136 -11.36 1.03 18.98
N GLY A 137 -11.78 0.15 19.88
CA GLY A 137 -12.04 -1.27 19.58
C GLY A 137 -10.77 -2.08 19.25
N GLU A 138 -10.98 -3.23 18.62
CA GLU A 138 -9.93 -4.06 18.02
C GLU A 138 -9.49 -3.46 16.68
N ALA A 139 -8.22 -3.63 16.31
CA ALA A 139 -7.70 -3.07 15.07
C ALA A 139 -6.61 -3.94 14.44
N ASP A 140 -6.74 -4.19 13.13
CA ASP A 140 -5.62 -4.64 12.30
C ASP A 140 -4.73 -3.45 11.95
N VAL A 141 -3.42 -3.62 12.13
CA VAL A 141 -2.40 -2.62 11.83
C VAL A 141 -1.78 -2.91 10.47
N PHE A 142 -1.68 -1.87 9.65
CA PHE A 142 -1.06 -1.89 8.34
C PHE A 142 -0.03 -0.77 8.21
N LEU A 143 0.80 -0.85 7.18
CA LEU A 143 1.58 0.28 6.68
C LEU A 143 0.73 1.14 5.72
N ASP A 144 0.85 2.46 5.83
CA ASP A 144 0.15 3.41 4.97
C ASP A 144 0.82 3.47 3.59
N ALA A 145 0.03 3.24 2.53
CA ALA A 145 0.44 3.39 1.13
C ALA A 145 0.89 4.83 0.82
N GLY A 146 0.37 5.81 1.56
CA GLY A 146 0.44 7.26 1.36
C GLY A 146 1.81 7.88 1.14
N LYS A 147 2.73 7.54 2.04
CA LYS A 147 3.79 8.48 2.41
C LYS A 147 5.05 7.77 2.89
N THR A 148 5.46 6.71 2.19
CA THR A 148 6.45 5.77 2.75
C THR A 148 6.89 4.74 1.69
N TYR A 149 8.15 4.41 1.35
CA TYR A 149 9.46 4.43 2.03
C TYR A 149 10.55 4.64 0.97
N ALA A 150 11.30 5.73 1.07
CA ALA A 150 12.42 5.99 0.17
C ALA A 150 13.70 5.93 1.01
N VAL A 151 14.33 4.75 1.08
CA VAL A 151 15.72 4.68 1.55
C VAL A 151 16.60 5.20 0.41
N LEU A 152 16.52 6.51 0.14
CA LEU A 152 17.17 7.17 -0.97
C LEU A 152 18.58 7.54 -0.59
N THR A 153 19.53 6.74 -1.03
CA THR A 153 20.85 7.27 -1.40
C THR A 153 20.78 7.62 -2.87
N SER A 154 20.63 8.90 -3.21
CA SER A 154 20.85 9.44 -4.57
C SER A 154 20.37 8.56 -5.74
N GLY A 155 19.13 8.05 -5.69
CA GLY A 155 18.53 7.31 -6.80
C GLY A 155 18.90 5.82 -6.93
N VAL A 156 19.43 5.18 -5.89
CA VAL A 156 19.69 3.73 -5.88
C VAL A 156 18.78 3.02 -4.87
N THR A 157 18.01 2.03 -5.33
CA THR A 157 17.26 1.10 -4.45
C THR A 157 18.25 0.14 -3.79
N ALA A 158 18.57 0.38 -2.53
CA ALA A 158 19.48 -0.48 -1.79
C ALA A 158 18.74 -1.75 -1.30
N ASN A 159 18.66 -2.77 -2.17
CA ASN A 159 18.02 -4.06 -1.85
C ASN A 159 18.67 -4.80 -0.67
N SER A 160 19.93 -4.46 -0.36
CA SER A 160 20.69 -4.94 0.80
C SER A 160 20.23 -4.32 2.13
N ILE A 161 19.31 -3.36 2.13
CA ILE A 161 18.77 -2.81 3.38
C ILE A 161 17.70 -3.77 3.92
N ARG A 162 17.73 -3.96 5.24
CA ARG A 162 16.78 -4.78 5.96
C ARG A 162 16.14 -3.98 7.07
N MET A 163 14.87 -4.26 7.29
CA MET A 163 14.04 -3.67 8.32
C MET A 163 13.33 -4.82 9.05
N ALA A 164 13.38 -4.82 10.38
CA ALA A 164 12.69 -5.81 11.19
C ALA A 164 11.69 -5.14 12.13
N PHE A 165 10.48 -5.69 12.20
CA PHE A 165 9.47 -5.36 13.21
C PHE A 165 9.43 -6.49 14.23
N ASN A 166 9.90 -6.21 15.45
CA ASN A 166 9.82 -7.14 16.57
C ASN A 166 8.74 -6.66 17.55
N PHE A 167 7.66 -7.44 17.69
CA PHE A 167 6.53 -7.11 18.57
C PHE A 167 6.75 -7.45 20.05
N ASN A 168 7.95 -7.94 20.40
CA ASN A 168 8.37 -8.18 21.79
C ASN A 168 7.40 -9.08 22.60
N ASP A 169 6.61 -9.91 21.92
CA ASP A 169 5.60 -10.81 22.49
C ASP A 169 5.98 -12.30 22.33
N GLY A 170 7.22 -12.57 21.89
CA GLY A 170 7.74 -13.92 21.66
C GLY A 170 7.47 -14.46 20.26
N THR A 171 6.71 -13.73 19.43
CA THR A 171 6.58 -14.05 17.99
C THR A 171 7.89 -13.80 17.25
N ALA A 172 8.07 -14.47 16.10
CA ALA A 172 9.23 -14.22 15.25
C ALA A 172 9.14 -12.81 14.64
N PRO A 173 10.24 -12.03 14.61
CA PRO A 173 10.22 -10.73 13.96
C PRO A 173 9.87 -10.83 12.47
N ILE A 174 9.13 -9.84 11.98
CA ILE A 174 8.86 -9.69 10.54
C ILE A 174 10.06 -8.97 9.92
N VAL A 175 10.76 -9.63 8.99
CA VAL A 175 11.93 -9.07 8.31
C VAL A 175 11.61 -8.74 6.86
N VAL A 176 11.76 -7.47 6.51
CA VAL A 176 11.49 -6.94 5.17
C VAL A 176 12.72 -6.28 4.55
N SER A 177 12.81 -6.29 3.22
CA SER A 177 13.70 -5.44 2.46
C SER A 177 12.88 -4.32 1.80
N PRO A 178 13.07 -3.05 2.21
CA PRO A 178 12.34 -1.92 1.63
C PRO A 178 12.63 -1.69 0.14
N GLY A 179 13.71 -2.26 -0.40
CA GLY A 179 14.05 -2.17 -1.83
C GLY A 179 13.28 -3.15 -2.72
N LEU A 180 12.65 -4.17 -2.16
CA LEU A 180 11.91 -5.18 -2.93
C LEU A 180 10.50 -4.73 -3.27
N LEU A 181 10.09 -4.94 -4.52
CA LEU A 181 8.69 -4.86 -4.96
C LEU A 181 7.83 -5.98 -4.31
N LEU A 182 6.51 -5.81 -4.25
CA LEU A 182 5.60 -6.78 -3.63
C LEU A 182 5.79 -8.20 -4.18
N GLN A 183 5.66 -9.21 -3.29
CA GLN A 183 5.73 -10.63 -3.62
C GLN A 183 7.11 -11.11 -4.10
N TYR A 184 8.10 -10.23 -4.19
CA TYR A 184 9.49 -10.65 -4.25
C TYR A 184 10.01 -10.92 -2.84
N GLU A 185 10.88 -11.91 -2.80
CA GLU A 185 11.63 -12.28 -1.62
C GLU A 185 13.11 -12.24 -1.97
N ARG A 186 13.93 -12.05 -0.95
CA ARG A 186 15.38 -12.04 -1.09
C ARG A 186 16.00 -12.85 0.01
N THR A 187 17.00 -13.64 -0.33
CA THR A 187 17.73 -14.45 0.64
C THR A 187 19.14 -13.90 0.85
N SER A 188 19.62 -14.02 2.08
CA SER A 188 21.01 -13.73 2.44
C SER A 188 21.51 -14.78 3.44
N ASN A 189 22.83 -14.98 3.49
CA ASN A 189 23.46 -15.87 4.46
C ASN A 189 23.77 -15.09 5.75
N ALA A 190 22.71 -14.66 6.43
CA ALA A 190 22.80 -13.79 7.59
C ALA A 190 23.46 -14.47 8.80
N ILE A 191 24.20 -13.69 9.58
CA ILE A 191 24.91 -14.20 10.76
C ILE A 191 23.92 -14.40 11.91
N SER A 192 23.82 -15.64 12.38
CA SER A 192 22.99 -16.00 13.53
C SER A 192 23.73 -15.82 14.86
N TYR A 193 25.00 -16.24 14.91
CA TYR A 193 25.89 -16.06 16.04
C TYR A 193 27.35 -16.10 15.61
N ILE A 194 28.23 -15.67 16.51
CA ILE A 194 29.68 -15.70 16.34
C ILE A 194 30.34 -16.59 17.39
N SER A 195 31.47 -17.21 17.05
CA SER A 195 32.29 -17.93 18.03
C SER A 195 33.01 -16.95 18.98
N THR A 196 33.66 -17.47 20.02
CA THR A 196 34.51 -16.67 20.92
C THR A 196 35.69 -15.98 20.22
N GLN A 197 36.03 -16.45 19.01
CA GLN A 197 37.08 -15.87 18.15
C GLN A 197 36.49 -14.93 17.09
N GLY A 198 35.18 -14.69 17.11
CA GLY A 198 34.46 -13.84 16.16
C GLY A 198 34.12 -14.50 14.82
N ARG A 199 34.26 -15.82 14.67
CA ARG A 199 33.90 -16.50 13.42
C ARG A 199 32.38 -16.61 13.27
N ALA A 200 31.86 -16.20 12.11
CA ALA A 200 30.43 -16.22 11.82
C ALA A 200 29.87 -17.64 11.67
N ASN A 201 28.65 -17.85 12.18
CA ASN A 201 27.79 -18.95 11.80
C ASN A 201 26.55 -18.38 11.10
N CYS A 202 26.45 -18.68 9.82
CA CYS A 202 25.43 -18.11 8.95
C CYS A 202 24.24 -19.06 8.83
N VAL A 203 23.05 -18.49 8.69
CA VAL A 203 21.82 -19.21 8.32
C VAL A 203 21.18 -18.46 7.16
N THR A 204 20.46 -19.18 6.30
CA THR A 204 19.67 -18.53 5.25
C THR A 204 18.53 -17.76 5.88
N GLN A 205 18.51 -16.45 5.63
CA GLN A 205 17.48 -15.52 6.05
C GLN A 205 16.71 -15.07 4.81
N THR A 206 15.39 -15.19 4.83
CA THR A 206 14.51 -14.69 3.75
C THR A 206 13.83 -13.42 4.21
N SER A 207 14.08 -12.30 3.52
CA SER A 207 13.36 -11.04 3.72
C SER A 207 12.29 -10.88 2.66
N GLN A 208 11.12 -10.44 3.08
CA GLN A 208 10.01 -10.16 2.17
C GLN A 208 9.97 -8.69 1.75
N SER A 209 9.14 -8.38 0.78
CA SER A 209 8.83 -7.00 0.46
C SER A 209 8.07 -6.29 1.58
N ILE A 210 8.46 -5.05 1.89
CA ILE A 210 7.69 -4.19 2.80
C ILE A 210 6.28 -3.91 2.29
N TYR A 211 6.07 -3.95 0.96
CA TYR A 211 4.77 -3.74 0.35
C TYR A 211 3.76 -4.82 0.75
N ASN A 212 4.20 -6.00 1.25
CA ASN A 212 3.33 -7.07 1.73
C ASN A 212 2.45 -6.63 2.90
N TYR A 213 2.87 -5.61 3.64
CA TYR A 213 2.19 -5.11 4.84
C TYR A 213 1.48 -3.77 4.62
N ILE A 214 1.43 -3.28 3.37
CA ILE A 214 0.59 -2.14 3.04
C ILE A 214 -0.87 -2.54 3.13
N ARG A 215 -1.70 -1.59 3.60
CA ARG A 215 -3.14 -1.79 3.73
C ARG A 215 -3.75 -2.33 2.42
N GLY A 216 -4.50 -3.42 2.54
CA GLY A 216 -5.09 -4.16 1.41
C GLY A 216 -4.29 -5.37 0.94
N ASN A 217 -3.04 -5.55 1.39
CA ASN A 217 -2.22 -6.72 1.07
C ASN A 217 -2.10 -7.69 2.25
N GLY A 218 -1.65 -7.22 3.41
CA GLY A 218 -1.37 -8.07 4.55
C GLY A 218 -1.31 -7.30 5.86
N VAL A 219 -1.78 -7.94 6.93
CA VAL A 219 -1.79 -7.38 8.28
C VAL A 219 -0.39 -7.47 8.87
N LEU A 220 0.10 -6.37 9.45
CA LEU A 220 1.38 -6.33 10.14
C LEU A 220 1.25 -6.94 11.55
N CYS A 221 0.22 -6.54 12.30
CA CYS A 221 -0.20 -7.16 13.55
C CYS A 221 -1.67 -6.84 13.87
N HIS A 222 -2.27 -7.61 14.78
CA HIS A 222 -3.59 -7.35 15.35
C HIS A 222 -3.45 -6.75 16.75
N LEU A 223 -4.34 -5.83 17.10
CA LEU A 223 -4.45 -5.23 18.43
C LEU A 223 -5.85 -5.48 19.00
N ASP A 224 -5.92 -6.17 20.14
CA ASP A 224 -7.17 -6.35 20.89
C ASP A 224 -7.63 -5.04 21.56
N VAL A 225 -8.89 -5.00 22.02
CA VAL A 225 -9.45 -3.82 22.71
C VAL A 225 -8.59 -3.43 23.92
N GLY A 226 -7.97 -2.24 23.84
CA GLY A 226 -7.14 -1.70 24.91
C GLY A 226 -5.74 -2.30 25.01
N GLU A 227 -5.36 -3.19 24.08
CA GLU A 227 -4.01 -3.72 23.99
C GLU A 227 -3.01 -2.61 23.64
N VAL A 228 -1.82 -2.72 24.23
CA VAL A 228 -0.64 -1.92 23.90
C VAL A 228 0.43 -2.88 23.40
N LYS A 229 0.78 -2.80 22.13
CA LYS A 229 1.83 -3.63 21.53
C LYS A 229 3.13 -2.86 21.48
N ASN A 230 4.16 -3.36 22.16
CA ASN A 230 5.49 -2.78 22.13
C ASN A 230 6.25 -3.30 20.92
N VAL A 231 6.82 -2.41 20.11
CA VAL A 231 7.48 -2.74 18.86
C VAL A 231 8.88 -2.16 18.87
N THR A 232 9.85 -2.98 18.52
CA THR A 232 11.21 -2.55 18.18
C THR A 232 11.37 -2.62 16.66
N LEU A 233 11.60 -1.46 16.05
CA LEU A 233 11.96 -1.33 14.64
C LEU A 233 13.48 -1.27 14.52
N THR A 234 14.08 -2.27 13.88
CA THR A 234 15.53 -2.30 13.59
C THR A 234 15.77 -2.15 12.11
N VAL A 235 16.69 -1.27 11.69
CA VAL A 235 17.12 -1.14 10.28
C VAL A 235 18.63 -1.23 10.17
N TRP A 236 19.11 -2.10 9.26
CA TRP A 236 20.53 -2.31 9.01
C TRP A 236 20.82 -2.52 7.54
N LEU A 237 22.10 -2.41 7.17
CA LEU A 237 22.61 -2.69 5.85
C LEU A 237 23.21 -4.10 5.86
N GLU A 238 22.55 -5.06 5.22
CA GLU A 238 22.91 -6.48 5.21
C GLU A 238 24.12 -6.71 4.31
N GLY A 239 25.28 -6.90 4.94
CA GLY A 239 26.57 -7.13 4.29
C GLY A 239 26.70 -8.50 3.62
N THR A 240 25.90 -9.48 4.01
CA THR A 240 25.90 -10.82 3.39
C THR A 240 24.93 -10.95 2.21
N ASP A 241 24.31 -9.84 1.80
CA ASP A 241 23.45 -9.78 0.63
C ASP A 241 24.29 -9.73 -0.66
N GLU A 242 23.86 -10.44 -1.70
CA GLU A 242 24.56 -10.47 -2.99
C GLU A 242 24.69 -9.09 -3.67
N GLU A 243 23.75 -8.17 -3.41
CA GLU A 243 23.77 -6.79 -3.89
C GLU A 243 24.31 -5.80 -2.85
N PHE A 244 24.91 -6.28 -1.76
CA PHE A 244 25.68 -5.40 -0.88
C PHE A 244 26.78 -4.71 -1.70
N SER A 245 26.92 -3.41 -1.45
CA SER A 245 27.96 -2.59 -2.04
C SER A 245 28.41 -1.57 -1.01
N ASP A 246 29.72 -1.40 -0.89
CA ASP A 246 30.35 -0.38 -0.04
C ASP A 246 29.88 1.04 -0.37
N MET A 247 29.31 1.24 -1.57
CA MET A 247 28.70 2.51 -1.97
C MET A 247 27.52 2.91 -1.09
N TYR A 248 26.86 1.98 -0.38
CA TYR A 248 25.74 2.27 0.50
C TYR A 248 26.20 2.65 1.92
N ALA A 249 27.34 2.13 2.37
CA ALA A 249 27.85 2.37 3.70
C ALA A 249 28.21 3.85 3.90
N ASN A 250 27.81 4.43 5.04
CA ASN A 250 28.06 5.82 5.45
C ASN A 250 27.37 6.93 4.64
N ASN A 251 26.49 6.59 3.70
CA ASN A 251 25.58 7.57 3.13
C ASN A 251 24.50 7.99 4.14
N ASN A 252 23.90 9.14 3.88
CA ASN A 252 22.71 9.58 4.58
C ASN A 252 21.50 8.84 4.04
N PHE A 253 20.76 8.24 4.95
CA PHE A 253 19.53 7.54 4.70
C PHE A 253 18.38 8.28 5.38
N ASN A 254 17.20 8.19 4.79
CA ASN A 254 15.96 8.67 5.38
C ASN A 254 15.00 7.49 5.49
N ILE A 255 14.44 7.30 6.68
CA ILE A 255 13.36 6.36 6.92
C ILE A 255 12.14 7.18 7.27
N ASN A 256 11.12 6.98 6.48
CA ASN A 256 9.77 7.39 6.76
C ASN A 256 9.00 6.08 6.96
N VAL A 257 8.23 5.88 8.04
CA VAL A 257 7.35 4.73 8.30
C VAL A 257 6.02 5.27 8.80
N LYS A 258 4.89 4.96 8.18
CA LYS A 258 3.56 5.35 8.69
C LYS A 258 2.66 4.14 8.86
N PHE A 259 2.00 4.06 10.01
CA PHE A 259 1.05 3.00 10.34
C PHE A 259 -0.40 3.48 10.22
N THR A 260 -1.31 2.58 9.89
CA THR A 260 -2.74 2.87 9.84
C THR A 260 -3.61 1.68 10.20
N SER A 261 -4.78 1.93 10.80
CA SER A 261 -5.88 0.99 10.94
C SER A 261 -7.18 1.44 10.23
N THR A 262 -7.21 2.63 9.62
CA THR A 262 -8.34 3.12 8.80
C THR A 262 -8.08 3.15 7.28
N TRP A 263 -9.16 3.07 6.49
CA TRP A 263 -9.16 3.19 5.03
C TRP A 263 -9.17 4.66 4.56
N ASP A 264 -8.94 5.60 5.48
CA ASP A 264 -9.01 7.02 5.17
C ASP A 264 -7.83 7.40 4.26
N ASN A 265 -8.11 8.17 3.20
CA ASN A 265 -7.13 8.66 2.22
C ASN A 265 -6.56 7.61 1.25
N VAL A 266 -7.16 6.42 1.12
CA VAL A 266 -6.84 5.48 0.03
C VAL A 266 -8.00 5.34 -0.96
N ILE A 267 -7.63 4.99 -2.18
CA ILE A 267 -8.47 4.88 -3.36
C ILE A 267 -8.20 3.50 -3.97
N GLU A 268 -9.26 2.78 -4.33
CA GLU A 268 -9.13 1.51 -5.03
C GLU A 268 -8.99 1.76 -6.53
N TYR A 269 -7.93 1.25 -7.15
CA TYR A 269 -7.72 1.25 -8.58
C TYR A 269 -7.96 -0.15 -9.14
N ARG A 270 -8.66 -0.24 -10.28
CA ARG A 270 -8.99 -1.51 -10.95
C ARG A 270 -8.43 -1.57 -12.35
N PHE A 271 -7.70 -2.63 -12.68
CA PHE A 271 -7.05 -2.82 -13.98
C PHE A 271 -7.45 -4.16 -14.58
N VAL A 272 -7.88 -4.20 -15.85
CA VAL A 272 -8.12 -5.45 -16.58
C VAL A 272 -6.96 -5.66 -17.54
N ASP A 273 -6.31 -6.81 -17.40
CA ASP A 273 -5.41 -7.29 -18.43
C ASP A 273 -6.18 -8.20 -19.40
N ASP A 274 -6.29 -7.78 -20.65
CA ASP A 274 -6.90 -8.53 -21.76
C ASP A 274 -5.79 -8.97 -22.75
N THR A 275 -4.60 -9.24 -22.21
CA THR A 275 -3.48 -9.76 -23.00
C THR A 275 -3.82 -11.18 -23.50
N ALA A 276 -4.18 -11.27 -24.77
CA ALA A 276 -4.39 -12.52 -25.48
C ALA A 276 -3.06 -13.21 -25.82
N GLN A 277 -3.00 -14.53 -25.66
CA GLN A 277 -1.91 -15.33 -26.20
C GLN A 277 -1.88 -15.20 -27.74
N THR A 278 -0.70 -15.02 -28.34
CA THR A 278 -0.55 -14.70 -29.78
C THR A 278 -0.70 -15.88 -30.75
N ASP A 279 -1.35 -16.97 -30.37
CA ASP A 279 -1.69 -17.99 -31.35
C ASP A 279 -2.93 -17.53 -32.13
N GLN A 280 -2.72 -17.07 -33.36
CA GLN A 280 -3.73 -16.48 -34.27
C GLN A 280 -4.98 -17.36 -34.53
N ASN A 281 -5.06 -18.56 -33.98
CA ASN A 281 -6.11 -19.56 -34.20
C ASN A 281 -6.85 -20.01 -32.92
N SER A 282 -6.52 -19.47 -31.74
CA SER A 282 -7.24 -19.76 -30.49
C SER A 282 -7.97 -18.51 -29.98
N PRO A 283 -9.13 -18.65 -29.29
CA PRO A 283 -9.76 -17.53 -28.61
C PRO A 283 -8.77 -16.90 -27.61
N PRO A 284 -8.87 -15.59 -27.31
CA PRO A 284 -8.05 -14.93 -26.30
C PRO A 284 -8.11 -15.72 -25.00
N VAL A 285 -7.03 -16.42 -24.66
CA VAL A 285 -6.85 -16.97 -23.32
C VAL A 285 -6.15 -15.86 -22.55
N ASN A 286 -6.81 -15.34 -21.50
CA ASN A 286 -6.23 -14.36 -20.60
C ASN A 286 -4.94 -14.94 -20.02
N TRP A 287 -3.82 -14.50 -20.58
CA TRP A 287 -2.54 -15.15 -20.35
C TRP A 287 -2.05 -14.94 -18.92
N LEU A 288 -2.42 -13.81 -18.31
CA LEU A 288 -1.87 -13.37 -17.04
C LEU A 288 -2.46 -14.11 -15.84
N THR A 289 -1.58 -14.52 -14.93
CA THR A 289 -1.90 -15.11 -13.62
C THR A 289 -0.97 -14.54 -12.55
N ALA A 290 -1.32 -14.70 -11.27
CA ALA A 290 -0.46 -14.30 -10.14
C ALA A 290 0.91 -15.01 -10.13
N ASP A 291 1.02 -16.15 -10.82
CA ASP A 291 2.22 -16.97 -10.88
C ASP A 291 3.18 -16.54 -12.00
N ASN A 292 2.66 -15.94 -13.07
CA ASN A 292 3.43 -15.70 -14.29
C ASN A 292 3.82 -14.24 -14.52
N ALA A 293 3.32 -13.31 -13.71
CA ALA A 293 3.77 -11.92 -13.67
C ALA A 293 3.40 -11.24 -12.36
N LYS A 294 4.04 -10.10 -12.07
CA LYS A 294 3.61 -9.16 -11.03
C LYS A 294 3.07 -7.89 -11.68
N ILE A 295 1.90 -7.42 -11.25
CA ILE A 295 1.34 -6.13 -11.68
C ILE A 295 1.44 -5.11 -10.55
N LEU A 296 1.93 -3.91 -10.89
CA LEU A 296 2.07 -2.80 -9.97
C LEU A 296 1.61 -1.50 -10.61
N ILE A 297 1.06 -0.58 -9.83
CA ILE A 297 0.94 0.84 -10.13
C ILE A 297 2.25 1.51 -9.73
N TYR A 298 2.90 2.17 -10.67
CA TYR A 298 4.03 3.04 -10.42
C TYR A 298 3.57 4.49 -10.33
N ASP A 299 3.66 5.08 -9.14
CA ASP A 299 3.50 6.50 -8.86
C ASP A 299 4.67 7.27 -9.46
N LYS A 300 4.40 8.01 -10.54
CA LYS A 300 5.44 8.78 -11.21
C LYS A 300 5.84 10.02 -10.42
N THR A 301 4.98 10.51 -9.54
CA THR A 301 5.22 11.70 -8.71
C THR A 301 6.17 11.35 -7.57
N ASN A 302 5.79 10.36 -6.76
CA ASN A 302 6.55 9.98 -5.56
C ASN A 302 7.58 8.88 -5.81
N LYS A 303 7.61 8.30 -7.02
CA LYS A 303 8.51 7.19 -7.40
C LYS A 303 8.28 5.95 -6.53
N LEU A 304 7.01 5.69 -6.18
CA LEU A 304 6.56 4.56 -5.36
C LEU A 304 5.85 3.52 -6.22
N TYR A 305 5.81 2.29 -5.72
CA TYR A 305 5.11 1.19 -6.37
C TYR A 305 3.96 0.70 -5.46
N TYR A 306 2.75 0.63 -5.99
CA TYR A 306 1.59 0.05 -5.32
C TYR A 306 1.22 -1.23 -6.04
N PRO A 307 1.37 -2.38 -5.40
CA PRO A 307 1.14 -3.64 -6.08
C PRO A 307 -0.34 -3.92 -6.25
N MET A 308 -0.66 -4.71 -7.27
CA MET A 308 -2.02 -5.16 -7.53
C MET A 308 -2.20 -6.64 -7.18
N THR A 309 -3.37 -6.98 -6.66
CA THR A 309 -3.80 -8.35 -6.41
C THR A 309 -5.00 -8.69 -7.29
N GLN A 310 -5.25 -9.97 -7.51
CA GLN A 310 -6.43 -10.41 -8.24
C GLN A 310 -7.70 -10.05 -7.44
N SER A 311 -8.70 -9.49 -8.12
CA SER A 311 -10.01 -9.22 -7.52
C SER A 311 -10.67 -10.53 -7.09
N ALA A 312 -11.65 -10.45 -6.19
CA ALA A 312 -12.47 -11.61 -5.82
C ALA A 312 -13.24 -12.21 -7.02
N SER A 313 -13.44 -11.43 -8.09
CA SER A 313 -14.14 -11.81 -9.31
C SER A 313 -13.19 -12.07 -10.49
N TYR A 314 -11.88 -12.20 -10.25
CA TYR A 314 -10.85 -12.33 -11.28
C TYR A 314 -11.15 -13.41 -12.33
N SER A 315 -11.68 -14.56 -11.89
CA SER A 315 -12.04 -15.67 -12.79
C SER A 315 -13.13 -15.31 -13.81
N ALA A 316 -13.94 -14.30 -13.53
CA ALA A 316 -15.00 -13.80 -14.41
C ALA A 316 -14.55 -12.56 -15.20
N ASP A 317 -13.73 -11.69 -14.61
CA ASP A 317 -13.49 -10.35 -15.12
C ASP A 317 -12.02 -9.97 -15.34
N HIS A 318 -11.08 -10.84 -14.97
CA HIS A 318 -9.63 -10.65 -15.11
C HIS A 318 -9.11 -9.34 -14.50
N THR A 319 -9.77 -8.88 -13.42
CA THR A 319 -9.50 -7.59 -12.79
C THR A 319 -8.47 -7.69 -11.67
N TRP A 320 -7.48 -6.82 -11.72
CA TRP A 320 -6.51 -6.58 -10.68
C TRP A 320 -6.91 -5.33 -9.89
N ILE A 321 -6.71 -5.36 -8.58
CA ILE A 321 -7.03 -4.26 -7.68
C ILE A 321 -5.81 -3.81 -6.90
N ALA A 322 -5.71 -2.51 -6.63
CA ALA A 322 -4.72 -1.95 -5.72
C ALA A 322 -5.31 -0.80 -4.92
N TYR A 323 -4.87 -0.65 -3.68
CA TYR A 323 -5.22 0.50 -2.86
C TYR A 323 -4.07 1.51 -2.90
N VAL A 324 -4.37 2.70 -3.39
CA VAL A 324 -3.40 3.75 -3.69
C VAL A 324 -3.82 5.02 -2.96
N PRO A 325 -2.89 5.84 -2.48
CA PRO A 325 -3.23 7.08 -1.79
C PRO A 325 -4.00 8.05 -2.69
N GLU A 326 -4.94 8.80 -2.11
CA GLU A 326 -5.73 9.81 -2.84
C GLU A 326 -4.86 10.91 -3.48
N ALA A 327 -3.69 11.17 -2.92
CA ALA A 327 -2.75 12.15 -3.46
C ALA A 327 -2.07 11.72 -4.78
N VAL A 328 -2.18 10.45 -5.18
CA VAL A 328 -1.53 9.95 -6.40
C VAL A 328 -2.35 10.35 -7.63
N SER A 329 -1.82 11.28 -8.40
CA SER A 329 -2.49 11.85 -9.58
C SER A 329 -1.74 11.59 -10.90
N ASP A 330 -0.55 11.02 -10.87
CA ASP A 330 0.22 10.65 -12.07
C ASP A 330 0.91 9.31 -11.82
N PHE A 331 0.48 8.29 -12.54
CA PHE A 331 0.95 6.93 -12.37
C PHE A 331 0.90 6.14 -13.68
N GLN A 332 1.40 4.91 -13.66
CA GLN A 332 1.25 3.94 -14.74
C GLN A 332 1.16 2.53 -14.16
N PHE A 333 0.54 1.58 -14.85
CA PHE A 333 0.69 0.18 -14.50
C PHE A 333 1.94 -0.39 -15.13
N ASN A 334 2.64 -1.24 -14.41
CA ASN A 334 3.79 -1.99 -14.87
C ASN A 334 3.52 -3.47 -14.66
N ARG A 335 3.93 -4.27 -15.65
CA ARG A 335 3.99 -5.73 -15.56
C ARG A 335 5.44 -6.15 -15.51
N TYR A 336 5.82 -6.84 -14.44
CA TYR A 336 7.16 -7.33 -14.19
C TYR A 336 7.25 -8.85 -14.29
N ASP A 337 8.46 -9.33 -14.60
CA ASP A 337 8.83 -10.74 -14.53
C ASP A 337 8.60 -11.28 -13.11
N PRO A 338 7.93 -12.43 -12.91
CA PRO A 338 7.58 -12.91 -11.58
C PRO A 338 8.79 -13.26 -10.70
N LEU A 339 9.98 -13.40 -11.27
CA LEU A 339 11.22 -13.78 -10.61
C LEU A 339 12.24 -12.63 -10.54
N ASP A 340 12.18 -11.66 -11.46
CA ASP A 340 13.12 -10.53 -11.51
C ASP A 340 12.43 -9.16 -11.58
N GLN A 341 12.47 -8.41 -10.48
CA GLN A 341 11.89 -7.07 -10.37
C GLN A 341 12.56 -6.01 -11.25
N THR A 342 13.74 -6.29 -11.83
CA THR A 342 14.43 -5.37 -12.74
C THR A 342 13.89 -5.46 -14.17
N ILE A 343 13.17 -6.54 -14.48
CA ILE A 343 12.63 -6.82 -15.82
C ILE A 343 11.16 -6.39 -15.86
N CYS A 344 10.94 -5.15 -16.28
CA CYS A 344 9.60 -4.67 -16.65
C CYS A 344 9.29 -5.11 -18.09
N TRP A 345 8.33 -6.01 -18.27
CA TRP A 345 7.90 -6.45 -19.59
C TRP A 345 7.06 -5.39 -20.30
N ASN A 346 6.13 -4.75 -19.60
CA ASN A 346 5.20 -3.77 -20.20
C ASN A 346 4.78 -2.72 -19.19
N TYR A 347 4.34 -1.56 -19.70
CA TYR A 347 3.67 -0.55 -18.89
C TYR A 347 2.52 0.12 -19.64
N TRP A 348 1.53 0.63 -18.89
CA TRP A 348 0.34 1.31 -19.39
C TRP A 348 0.16 2.62 -18.63
N THR A 349 0.19 3.75 -19.33
CA THR A 349 -0.12 5.05 -18.72
C THR A 349 -1.60 5.38 -18.97
N PRO A 350 -2.41 5.57 -17.92
CA PRO A 350 -3.77 6.07 -18.09
C PRO A 350 -3.81 7.49 -18.64
N ASP A 351 -4.79 7.78 -19.48
CA ASP A 351 -5.20 9.15 -19.75
C ASP A 351 -6.04 9.67 -18.56
N MET A 352 -5.43 10.53 -17.75
CA MET A 352 -6.05 11.13 -16.57
C MET A 352 -7.26 12.03 -16.92
N THR A 353 -7.43 12.45 -18.18
CA THR A 353 -8.58 13.27 -18.60
C THR A 353 -9.89 12.51 -18.66
N ASN A 354 -9.83 11.17 -18.76
CA ASN A 354 -11.00 10.29 -18.84
C ASN A 354 -11.21 9.48 -17.55
N ILE A 355 -10.59 9.92 -16.45
CA ILE A 355 -10.79 9.31 -15.15
C ILE A 355 -12.05 9.89 -14.50
N GLU A 356 -13.16 9.16 -14.57
CA GLU A 356 -14.39 9.53 -13.87
C GLU A 356 -14.27 9.18 -12.38
N SER A 357 -14.34 10.19 -11.50
CA SER A 357 -14.48 9.94 -10.06
C SER A 357 -15.93 9.59 -9.74
N ARG A 358 -16.22 8.35 -9.37
CA ARG A 358 -17.45 8.04 -8.63
C ARG A 358 -17.22 8.28 -7.15
N LYS A 359 -17.53 9.49 -6.70
CA LYS A 359 -17.76 9.75 -5.27
C LYS A 359 -19.17 9.24 -4.94
N THR A 360 -19.30 8.00 -4.49
CA THR A 360 -20.48 7.65 -3.69
C THR A 360 -20.36 8.35 -2.33
N SER A 361 -21.47 8.53 -1.63
CA SER A 361 -21.48 9.13 -0.27
C SER A 361 -20.76 8.27 0.79
N ASP A 362 -20.19 7.14 0.38
CA ASP A 362 -19.48 6.19 1.23
C ASP A 362 -17.97 6.31 0.94
N LEU A 363 -17.23 6.97 1.84
CA LEU A 363 -15.82 7.31 1.63
C LEU A 363 -14.91 6.08 1.39
N ALA A 364 -15.38 4.87 1.72
CA ALA A 364 -14.65 3.62 1.59
C ALA A 364 -14.57 3.04 0.15
N ASN A 365 -15.36 3.56 -0.81
CA ASN A 365 -15.49 2.95 -2.16
C ASN A 365 -15.23 3.96 -3.29
N ARG A 366 -14.07 4.62 -3.27
CA ARG A 366 -13.61 5.44 -4.40
C ARG A 366 -12.87 4.54 -5.39
N THR A 367 -13.51 4.25 -6.52
CA THR A 367 -12.91 3.49 -7.63
C THR A 367 -12.69 4.39 -8.84
N TYR A 368 -11.52 4.30 -9.47
CA TYR A 368 -11.20 5.06 -10.71
C TYR A 368 -11.00 4.13 -11.90
N TYR A 369 -11.45 4.61 -13.06
CA TYR A 369 -11.38 3.94 -14.36
C TYR A 369 -10.74 4.89 -15.36
N ALA A 370 -9.69 4.48 -16.08
CA ALA A 370 -9.15 5.28 -17.17
C ALA A 370 -9.48 4.66 -18.54
N THR A 371 -9.33 5.41 -19.62
CA THR A 371 -9.47 4.86 -20.97
C THR A 371 -8.16 5.03 -21.71
N HIS A 372 -7.68 3.91 -22.26
CA HIS A 372 -6.63 3.77 -23.26
C HIS A 372 -5.25 4.40 -22.99
N GLY A 373 -4.19 3.58 -22.97
CA GLY A 373 -2.80 4.01 -23.12
C GLY A 373 -2.12 3.19 -24.22
N SER A 374 -1.38 3.84 -25.12
CA SER A 374 -0.61 3.18 -26.19
C SER A 374 0.59 2.39 -25.62
N THR A 375 0.84 1.16 -26.09
CA THR A 375 2.11 0.42 -25.93
C THR A 375 3.19 1.04 -26.87
N ASN A 376 4.50 0.80 -26.81
CA ASN A 376 5.34 -0.28 -26.28
C ASN A 376 6.82 0.09 -26.46
N THR A 377 7.76 -0.45 -25.67
CA THR A 377 9.11 -0.81 -26.18
C THR A 377 9.72 -1.98 -25.38
N ASN A 378 10.02 -3.07 -26.11
CA ASN A 378 10.95 -4.18 -25.81
C ASN A 378 10.37 -5.57 -25.39
N ASP A 379 9.82 -6.26 -26.39
CA ASP A 379 10.06 -7.68 -26.75
C ASP A 379 9.18 -8.89 -26.24
N THR A 380 9.04 -9.83 -27.18
CA THR A 380 8.57 -11.24 -27.30
C THR A 380 7.19 -11.77 -26.86
N LYS A 381 6.39 -11.15 -25.98
CA LYS A 381 5.12 -11.78 -25.49
C LYS A 381 3.79 -11.28 -26.10
N GLY A 382 3.81 -10.68 -27.30
CA GLY A 382 2.61 -10.37 -28.08
C GLY A 382 1.98 -8.98 -27.86
N PRO A 383 0.99 -8.57 -28.70
CA PRO A 383 0.29 -7.30 -28.52
C PRO A 383 -0.59 -7.39 -27.28
N CYS A 384 -0.16 -6.72 -26.21
CA CYS A 384 -0.86 -6.68 -24.94
C CYS A 384 -1.94 -5.60 -25.01
N VAL A 385 -3.20 -5.97 -24.74
CA VAL A 385 -4.34 -5.04 -24.65
C VAL A 385 -4.75 -5.03 -23.18
N GLY A 386 -4.71 -3.87 -22.54
CA GLY A 386 -5.22 -3.68 -21.18
C GLY A 386 -6.23 -2.54 -21.22
N TYR A 387 -7.30 -2.67 -20.45
CA TYR A 387 -8.29 -1.61 -20.29
C TYR A 387 -8.77 -1.57 -18.85
N TRP A 388 -9.50 -0.54 -18.49
CA TRP A 388 -9.97 -0.37 -17.13
C TRP A 388 -11.36 -0.95 -16.99
N LYS A 389 -11.56 -1.84 -16.01
CA LYS A 389 -12.91 -2.34 -15.74
C LYS A 389 -13.71 -1.22 -15.14
N ASN A 390 -14.65 -0.64 -15.86
CA ASN A 390 -15.68 0.18 -15.25
C ASN A 390 -16.63 -0.74 -14.47
N ASP A 391 -16.30 -1.05 -13.22
CA ASP A 391 -17.15 -1.81 -12.28
C ASP A 391 -18.44 -1.08 -11.86
N GLY A 392 -18.74 0.02 -12.52
CA GLY A 392 -20.06 0.60 -12.49
C GLY A 392 -20.18 1.58 -13.63
N TYR A 393 -20.45 1.09 -14.83
CA TYR A 393 -21.24 1.92 -15.73
C TYR A 393 -22.48 2.38 -14.94
N PRO A 394 -22.87 3.66 -14.98
CA PRO A 394 -24.16 4.04 -14.43
C PRO A 394 -25.19 3.19 -15.15
N GLU A 395 -25.82 2.31 -14.41
CA GLU A 395 -26.85 1.47 -14.96
C GLU A 395 -27.99 2.40 -15.34
N VAL A 396 -28.34 2.41 -16.61
CA VAL A 396 -29.49 3.14 -17.10
C VAL A 396 -30.62 2.14 -17.26
N THR A 397 -31.70 2.37 -16.52
CA THR A 397 -32.93 1.63 -16.77
C THR A 397 -33.61 2.24 -17.99
N VAL A 398 -33.63 1.48 -19.08
CA VAL A 398 -34.34 1.81 -20.31
C VAL A 398 -35.77 1.32 -20.19
N TYR A 399 -36.72 2.24 -20.32
CA TYR A 399 -38.14 1.96 -20.41
C TYR A 399 -38.61 2.13 -21.85
N PHE A 400 -39.06 1.03 -22.45
CA PHE A 400 -39.63 0.99 -23.79
C PHE A 400 -41.14 0.97 -23.74
N THR A 401 -41.78 1.96 -24.37
CA THR A 401 -43.24 2.00 -24.52
C THR A 401 -43.65 1.34 -25.82
N ASN A 402 -44.47 0.29 -25.73
CA ASN A 402 -44.97 -0.46 -26.88
C ASN A 402 -46.18 0.23 -27.52
N ASN A 403 -45.99 1.45 -28.03
CA ASN A 403 -47.03 2.28 -28.65
C ASN A 403 -47.48 1.79 -30.05
N LYS A 404 -46.84 0.75 -30.60
CA LYS A 404 -47.21 0.11 -31.88
C LYS A 404 -47.80 -1.29 -31.70
N ALA A 405 -48.15 -1.67 -30.48
CA ALA A 405 -48.75 -2.97 -30.15
C ALA A 405 -47.97 -4.16 -30.74
N TRP A 406 -46.64 -4.15 -30.59
CA TRP A 406 -45.80 -5.32 -30.89
C TRP A 406 -46.28 -6.50 -30.05
N SER A 407 -46.56 -7.62 -30.71
CA SER A 407 -47.12 -8.82 -30.09
C SER A 407 -46.02 -9.83 -29.78
N GLY A 408 -45.70 -10.04 -28.50
CA GLY A 408 -44.68 -10.98 -28.06
C GLY A 408 -43.84 -10.43 -26.91
N ASN A 409 -42.78 -11.14 -26.57
CA ASN A 409 -41.79 -10.66 -25.62
C ASN A 409 -40.97 -9.54 -26.26
N ILE A 410 -40.64 -8.53 -25.47
CA ILE A 410 -39.77 -7.42 -25.89
C ILE A 410 -38.37 -7.73 -25.39
N TYR A 411 -37.40 -7.70 -26.28
CA TYR A 411 -36.00 -7.96 -25.96
C TYR A 411 -35.16 -6.70 -26.14
N ILE A 412 -34.11 -6.57 -25.32
CA ILE A 412 -33.07 -5.57 -25.49
C ILE A 412 -31.74 -6.26 -25.76
N TYR A 413 -31.17 -5.99 -26.92
CA TYR A 413 -29.82 -6.39 -27.30
C TYR A 413 -28.90 -5.19 -27.13
N TYR A 414 -27.85 -5.31 -26.32
CA TYR A 414 -26.95 -4.20 -26.03
C TYR A 414 -25.47 -4.63 -26.15
N TYR A 415 -24.64 -3.68 -26.56
CA TYR A 415 -23.22 -3.89 -26.81
C TYR A 415 -22.42 -2.61 -26.52
N ASP A 416 -21.14 -2.77 -26.21
CA ASP A 416 -20.26 -1.66 -25.86
C ASP A 416 -20.04 -0.73 -27.07
N SER A 417 -20.23 0.58 -26.86
CA SER A 417 -20.06 1.59 -27.91
C SER A 417 -18.61 1.90 -28.26
N ILE A 418 -17.66 1.55 -27.38
CA ILE A 418 -16.24 1.91 -27.43
C ILE A 418 -15.41 0.86 -28.19
N TYR A 419 -15.75 -0.42 -28.07
CA TYR A 419 -15.07 -1.49 -28.81
C TYR A 419 -15.73 -1.65 -30.19
N LYS A 420 -15.05 -1.16 -31.23
CA LYS A 420 -15.43 -1.34 -32.65
C LYS A 420 -15.48 -2.81 -33.11
N THR A 421 -15.18 -3.75 -32.24
CA THR A 421 -15.29 -5.19 -32.47
C THR A 421 -16.36 -5.74 -31.53
N ASN A 422 -17.38 -6.35 -32.11
CA ASN A 422 -18.54 -7.05 -31.52
C ASN A 422 -18.29 -7.85 -30.21
N ASN A 423 -17.89 -7.20 -29.11
CA ASN A 423 -17.91 -7.78 -27.78
C ASN A 423 -19.36 -7.73 -27.31
N LYS A 424 -20.12 -8.71 -27.80
CA LYS A 424 -21.53 -8.89 -27.47
C LYS A 424 -21.60 -9.21 -25.98
N LEU A 425 -22.26 -8.35 -25.22
CA LEU A 425 -22.54 -8.63 -23.81
C LEU A 425 -23.61 -9.73 -23.69
N VAL A 426 -24.48 -9.84 -24.70
CA VAL A 426 -25.58 -10.82 -24.78
C VAL A 426 -25.75 -11.37 -26.20
N GLY A 427 -26.21 -12.61 -26.35
CA GLY A 427 -26.53 -13.19 -27.66
C GLY A 427 -27.82 -12.59 -28.25
N TRP A 428 -27.91 -12.49 -29.59
CA TRP A 428 -29.16 -12.08 -30.26
C TRP A 428 -30.28 -13.08 -29.97
N HIS A 429 -31.51 -12.69 -29.60
CA HIS A 429 -32.18 -11.37 -29.67
C HIS A 429 -31.94 -10.42 -28.48
N GLY A 430 -31.05 -10.75 -27.55
CA GLY A 430 -30.82 -10.01 -26.31
C GLY A 430 -31.63 -10.56 -25.13
N ASP A 431 -31.69 -9.77 -24.06
CA ASP A 431 -32.40 -10.13 -22.83
C ASP A 431 -33.86 -9.68 -22.84
N ASN A 432 -34.73 -10.42 -22.17
CA ASN A 432 -36.15 -10.09 -22.10
C ASN A 432 -36.39 -8.89 -21.16
N MET A 433 -37.06 -7.86 -21.66
CA MET A 433 -37.48 -6.70 -20.88
C MET A 433 -38.71 -7.04 -20.03
N SER A 434 -38.70 -6.63 -18.77
CA SER A 434 -39.80 -6.94 -17.84
C SER A 434 -40.94 -5.94 -17.98
N TYR A 435 -42.19 -6.40 -17.95
CA TYR A 435 -43.35 -5.50 -17.90
C TYR A 435 -43.26 -4.61 -16.67
N ALA A 436 -43.28 -3.29 -16.90
CA ALA A 436 -43.08 -2.29 -15.85
C ALA A 436 -44.33 -1.46 -15.56
N GLY A 437 -45.36 -1.54 -16.42
CA GLY A 437 -46.65 -0.90 -16.21
C GLY A 437 -47.36 -0.51 -17.50
N THR A 438 -48.42 0.28 -17.36
CA THR A 438 -49.19 0.84 -18.47
C THR A 438 -49.33 2.34 -18.27
N ASN A 439 -49.04 3.13 -19.31
CA ASN A 439 -49.12 4.59 -19.24
C ASN A 439 -50.58 5.08 -19.30
N THR A 440 -50.78 6.40 -19.15
CA THR A 440 -52.11 7.04 -19.16
C THR A 440 -52.85 6.91 -20.50
N TYR A 441 -52.14 6.55 -21.57
CA TYR A 441 -52.70 6.28 -22.90
C TYR A 441 -53.10 4.82 -23.11
N GLY A 442 -52.92 3.96 -22.08
CA GLY A 442 -53.24 2.54 -22.16
C GLY A 442 -52.14 1.69 -22.82
N GLU A 443 -50.95 2.24 -23.02
CA GLU A 443 -49.83 1.55 -23.66
C GLU A 443 -48.93 0.90 -22.60
N SER A 444 -48.59 -0.38 -22.81
CA SER A 444 -47.66 -1.11 -21.94
C SER A 444 -46.23 -0.64 -22.14
N TYR A 445 -45.48 -0.46 -21.05
CA TYR A 445 -44.05 -0.20 -21.09
C TYR A 445 -43.24 -1.26 -20.32
N TYR A 446 -42.02 -1.49 -20.80
CA TYR A 446 -41.13 -2.57 -20.35
C TYR A 446 -39.79 -1.98 -19.93
N GLY A 447 -39.24 -2.44 -18.81
CA GLY A 447 -37.99 -1.96 -18.24
C GLY A 447 -36.88 -2.99 -18.31
N PHE A 448 -35.67 -2.54 -18.61
CA PHE A 448 -34.45 -3.32 -18.44
C PHE A 448 -33.27 -2.40 -18.14
N THR A 449 -32.30 -2.88 -17.38
CA THR A 449 -31.15 -2.09 -16.96
C THR A 449 -29.91 -2.49 -17.76
N ILE A 450 -29.28 -1.51 -18.40
CA ILE A 450 -28.06 -1.71 -19.22
C ILE A 450 -26.95 -0.73 -18.80
N PRO A 451 -25.69 -1.01 -19.16
CA PRO A 451 -24.59 -0.08 -18.94
C PRO A 451 -24.78 1.27 -19.67
N ARG A 452 -24.46 2.42 -19.02
CA ARG A 452 -24.61 3.78 -19.58
C ARG A 452 -23.99 3.98 -20.96
N ASP A 453 -22.84 3.38 -21.23
CA ASP A 453 -22.11 3.61 -22.47
C ASP A 453 -22.45 2.57 -23.56
N SER A 454 -23.60 1.91 -23.43
CA SER A 454 -24.06 0.92 -24.40
C SER A 454 -24.69 1.55 -25.64
N LYS A 455 -24.53 0.86 -26.77
CA LYS A 455 -25.54 0.91 -27.85
C LYS A 455 -26.51 -0.23 -27.65
N PHE A 456 -27.76 -0.03 -28.03
CA PHE A 456 -28.78 -1.07 -27.90
C PHE A 456 -29.81 -1.05 -29.02
N ILE A 457 -30.47 -2.19 -29.18
CA ILE A 457 -31.58 -2.43 -30.10
C ILE A 457 -32.70 -3.04 -29.28
N ILE A 458 -33.93 -2.58 -29.51
CA ILE A 458 -35.12 -3.23 -28.96
C ILE A 458 -35.77 -4.04 -30.06
N SER A 459 -36.05 -5.31 -29.78
CA SER A 459 -36.64 -6.23 -30.75
C SER A 459 -37.85 -6.98 -30.18
N CYS A 460 -38.75 -7.36 -31.07
CA CYS A 460 -39.86 -8.26 -30.79
C CYS A 460 -40.17 -9.06 -32.05
N ASN A 461 -39.89 -10.36 -32.01
CA ASN A 461 -39.99 -11.26 -33.17
C ASN A 461 -39.20 -10.75 -34.39
N ASP A 462 -39.90 -10.35 -35.45
CA ASP A 462 -39.40 -9.85 -36.72
C ASP A 462 -39.27 -8.31 -36.77
N LYS A 463 -39.60 -7.63 -35.67
CA LYS A 463 -39.55 -6.16 -35.57
C LYS A 463 -38.39 -5.73 -34.69
N GLN A 464 -37.74 -4.63 -35.07
CA GLN A 464 -36.69 -4.02 -34.26
C GLN A 464 -36.61 -2.51 -34.45
N THR A 465 -35.97 -1.84 -33.50
CA THR A 465 -35.53 -0.45 -33.65
C THR A 465 -34.24 -0.38 -34.46
N VAL A 466 -33.88 0.82 -34.91
CA VAL A 466 -32.51 1.12 -35.31
C VAL A 466 -31.56 0.96 -34.12
N ASP A 467 -30.25 0.98 -34.36
CA ASP A 467 -29.24 1.07 -33.32
C ASP A 467 -29.38 2.39 -32.55
N ILE A 468 -29.54 2.29 -31.24
CA ILE A 468 -29.73 3.43 -30.35
C ILE A 468 -28.44 3.61 -29.55
N ASN A 469 -27.81 4.78 -29.68
CA ASN A 469 -26.64 5.12 -28.90
C ASN A 469 -27.07 5.87 -27.63
N LEU A 470 -26.81 5.30 -26.45
CA LEU A 470 -27.29 5.89 -25.20
C LEU A 470 -26.65 7.26 -24.92
N SER A 471 -25.44 7.50 -25.43
CA SER A 471 -24.75 8.79 -25.30
C SER A 471 -25.45 9.95 -26.02
N ASP A 472 -26.28 9.66 -27.03
CA ASP A 472 -27.09 10.68 -27.70
C ASP A 472 -28.19 11.24 -26.77
N TYR A 473 -28.48 10.54 -25.66
CA TYR A 473 -29.56 10.86 -24.72
C TYR A 473 -29.09 11.31 -23.34
N TYR A 474 -27.79 11.56 -23.13
CA TYR A 474 -27.27 11.97 -21.81
C TYR A 474 -27.88 13.26 -21.26
N GLY A 475 -28.30 14.19 -22.13
CA GLY A 475 -29.04 15.38 -21.70
C GLY A 475 -30.45 15.08 -21.18
N THR A 476 -31.03 13.93 -21.53
CA THR A 476 -32.37 13.49 -21.13
C THR A 476 -32.33 12.52 -19.94
N ILE A 477 -31.27 11.72 -19.84
CA ILE A 477 -30.96 10.87 -18.70
C ILE A 477 -30.51 11.79 -17.55
N GLY A 478 -31.48 12.40 -16.86
CA GLY A 478 -31.24 13.23 -15.69
C GLY A 478 -30.65 12.44 -14.51
N SER A 479 -30.65 13.02 -13.31
CA SER A 479 -30.03 12.43 -12.10
C SER A 479 -30.56 11.05 -11.67
N ASN A 480 -31.67 10.59 -12.26
CA ASN A 480 -32.36 9.37 -11.86
C ASN A 480 -31.96 8.13 -12.69
N ASN A 481 -31.03 8.25 -13.64
CA ASN A 481 -30.54 7.15 -14.50
C ASN A 481 -31.65 6.33 -15.20
N LYS A 482 -32.70 7.00 -15.67
CA LYS A 482 -33.81 6.38 -16.40
C LYS A 482 -33.94 7.03 -17.78
N LEU A 483 -34.15 6.20 -18.80
CA LEU A 483 -34.44 6.64 -20.16
C LEU A 483 -35.77 6.05 -20.61
N GLY A 484 -36.78 6.89 -20.84
CA GLY A 484 -38.01 6.47 -21.51
C GLY A 484 -37.89 6.66 -23.03
N ILE A 485 -38.27 5.65 -23.81
CA ILE A 485 -38.37 5.74 -25.28
C ILE A 485 -39.69 5.17 -25.80
N TYR A 486 -40.15 5.68 -26.94
CA TYR A 486 -41.27 5.15 -27.72
C TYR A 486 -40.89 5.05 -29.21
N LEU A 487 -41.63 4.24 -29.98
CA LEU A 487 -41.40 4.10 -31.41
C LEU A 487 -41.96 5.29 -32.18
N SER A 488 -41.14 5.86 -33.05
CA SER A 488 -41.56 6.87 -34.03
C SER A 488 -42.42 6.24 -35.13
N ASP A 489 -43.14 7.07 -35.88
CA ASP A 489 -43.81 6.67 -37.12
C ASP A 489 -42.81 6.44 -38.27
N ALA A 490 -41.58 6.95 -38.13
CA ALA A 490 -40.53 6.81 -39.14
C ALA A 490 -39.77 5.48 -39.02
N MET A 491 -39.44 4.89 -40.18
CA MET A 491 -38.57 3.72 -40.30
C MET A 491 -37.38 4.01 -41.20
N ASP A 492 -36.29 3.25 -41.01
CA ASP A 492 -35.19 3.22 -41.97
C ASP A 492 -35.56 2.43 -43.25
N GLY A 493 -34.66 2.39 -44.23
CA GLY A 493 -34.85 1.66 -45.48
C GLY A 493 -34.94 0.14 -45.34
N SER A 494 -34.69 -0.40 -44.14
CA SER A 494 -34.77 -1.82 -43.79
C SER A 494 -36.00 -2.15 -42.95
N GLY A 495 -36.86 -1.17 -42.65
CA GLY A 495 -38.08 -1.37 -41.86
C GLY A 495 -37.85 -1.34 -40.34
N HIS A 496 -36.71 -0.85 -39.87
CA HIS A 496 -36.44 -0.67 -38.44
C HIS A 496 -36.99 0.67 -37.96
N TYR A 497 -37.62 0.67 -36.79
CA TYR A 497 -38.25 1.87 -36.25
C TYR A 497 -37.22 2.82 -35.63
N TYR A 498 -37.32 4.11 -35.92
CA TYR A 498 -36.64 5.13 -35.11
C TYR A 498 -37.33 5.26 -33.76
N VAL A 499 -36.60 5.75 -32.75
CA VAL A 499 -37.12 5.98 -31.41
C VAL A 499 -37.13 7.47 -31.06
N THR A 500 -37.97 7.85 -30.11
CA THR A 500 -37.99 9.20 -29.56
C THR A 500 -38.01 9.12 -28.03
N PRO A 501 -37.18 9.93 -27.34
CA PRO A 501 -37.13 9.91 -25.88
C PRO A 501 -38.34 10.66 -25.30
N TRP A 502 -38.79 10.26 -24.11
CA TRP A 502 -39.82 10.98 -23.36
C TRP A 502 -39.43 11.15 -21.89
N VAL A 503 -39.90 12.25 -21.31
CA VAL A 503 -39.48 12.76 -19.98
C VAL A 503 -40.54 12.56 -18.91
N GLU A 504 -41.77 12.17 -19.26
CA GLU A 504 -42.76 11.87 -18.21
C GLU A 504 -42.25 10.66 -17.41
N GLN A 505 -42.19 10.80 -16.09
CA GLN A 505 -41.94 9.64 -15.26
C GLN A 505 -43.24 8.83 -15.21
N PRO A 506 -43.21 7.51 -15.44
CA PRO A 506 -44.32 6.70 -14.95
C PRO A 506 -44.43 6.94 -13.44
N GLN A 507 -45.60 7.40 -12.98
CA GLN A 507 -45.91 7.46 -11.55
C GLN A 507 -45.98 6.05 -10.95
#